data_AF-A0A914NNI0-F1
#
_entry.id   AF-A0A914NNI0-F1
#
_cell.length_a   1.000
_cell.length_b   1.000
_cell.length_c   1.000
_cell.angle_alpha   90.00
_cell.angle_beta   90.00
_cell.angle_gamma   90.00
#
_symmetry.space_group_name_H-M   'P 1'
#
loop_
_entity.id
_entity.type
_entity.pdbx_description
1 polymer ?
#
loop_
_entity_poly.entity_id
_entity_poly.type
_entity_poly.pdbx_seq_one_letter_code
_entity_poly.pdbx_strand_id
1 'polypeptide(L)'
;MFTAPALAASVVNIFLLFLQIFWFKESYVGVLKRKSDKENLNLPKLPPYDRLAVAACYAIRFTQFFIFTNIETIGTEFAMMMFMWSPTDVVFWEAIAHSIRGLLALSTYICYIVFNLGEKFVCSLIEIFVNLVVSEAF
;
A
#
# COMPACT_ATOMS: atom_id res chain seq x y z
N MET A 1 12.55 20.57 16.28
CA MET A 1 11.24 19.91 16.13
C MET A 1 11.33 18.76 15.11
N PHE A 2 12.23 17.80 15.32
CA PHE A 2 12.48 16.69 14.37
C PHE A 2 11.94 15.33 14.85
N THR A 3 11.60 15.19 16.13
CA THR A 3 11.06 13.97 16.74
C THR A 3 9.54 13.89 16.74
N ALA A 4 8.84 15.02 16.56
CA ALA A 4 7.37 15.06 16.54
C ALA A 4 6.76 14.24 15.38
N PRO A 5 7.28 14.29 14.13
CA PRO A 5 6.74 13.47 13.04
C PRO A 5 6.97 11.98 13.29
N ALA A 6 8.14 11.60 13.81
CA ALA A 6 8.49 10.21 14.10
C ALA A 6 7.63 9.61 15.23
N LEU A 7 7.34 10.40 16.27
CA LEU A 7 6.44 10.00 17.34
C LEU A 7 4.99 9.87 16.83
N ALA A 8 4.52 10.83 16.03
CA ALA A 8 3.18 10.77 15.44
C ALA A 8 3.00 9.54 14.53
N ALA A 9 3.99 9.26 13.67
CA ALA A 9 3.97 8.08 12.80
C ALA A 9 3.97 6.77 13.61
N SER A 10 4.71 6.70 14.72
CA SER A 10 4.74 5.51 15.58
C SER A 10 3.39 5.28 16.26
N VAL A 11 2.75 6.34 16.77
CA VAL A 11 1.43 6.25 17.41
C VAL A 11 0.36 5.79 16.40
N VAL A 12 0.37 6.36 15.20
CA VAL A 12 -0.57 5.97 14.14
C VAL A 12 -0.39 4.50 13.74
N ASN A 13 0.85 4.02 13.62
CA ASN A 13 1.11 2.61 13.30
C ASN A 13 0.62 1.66 14.41
N ILE A 14 0.84 2.00 15.69
CA ILE A 14 0.33 1.21 16.82
C ILE A 14 -1.20 1.18 16.80
N PHE A 15 -1.83 2.31 16.52
CA PHE A 15 -3.29 2.40 16.40
C PHE A 15 -3.83 1.58 15.21
N LEU A 16 -3.15 1.60 14.07
CA LEU A 16 -3.53 0.82 12.89
C LEU A 16 -3.42 -0.68 13.17
N LEU A 17 -2.35 -1.10 13.85
CA LEU A 17 -2.15 -2.48 14.27
C LEU A 17 -3.26 -2.94 15.24
N PHE A 18 -3.65 -2.08 16.17
CA PHE A 18 -4.80 -2.32 17.04
C PHE A 18 -6.10 -2.51 16.23
N LEU A 19 -6.39 -1.60 15.29
CA LEU A 19 -7.59 -1.68 14.45
C LEU A 19 -7.59 -2.96 13.60
N GLN A 20 -6.43 -3.39 13.11
CA GLN A 20 -6.29 -4.61 12.34
C GLN A 20 -6.50 -5.87 13.18
N ILE A 21 -6.07 -5.90 14.44
CA ILE A 21 -6.31 -7.06 15.33
C ILE A 21 -7.79 -7.15 15.74
N PHE A 22 -8.40 -6.02 16.08
CA PHE A 22 -9.74 -6.04 16.70
C PHE A 22 -10.90 -5.92 15.70
N TRP A 23 -10.70 -5.22 14.58
CA TRP A 23 -11.78 -4.85 13.67
C TRP A 23 -11.70 -5.54 12.30
N PHE A 24 -10.50 -5.95 11.89
CA PHE A 24 -10.31 -6.54 10.57
C PHE A 24 -10.76 -8.00 10.59
N LYS A 25 -11.95 -8.25 10.04
CA LYS A 25 -12.42 -9.60 9.75
C LYS A 25 -11.97 -9.97 8.34
N GLU A 26 -10.97 -10.85 8.24
CA GLU A 26 -10.48 -11.34 6.95
C GLU A 26 -11.63 -11.94 6.12
N SER A 27 -11.91 -11.32 4.97
CA SER A 27 -12.85 -11.85 3.98
C SER A 27 -12.05 -12.42 2.82
N TYR A 28 -11.96 -13.75 2.74
CA TYR A 28 -11.36 -14.44 1.59
C TYR A 28 -12.32 -14.39 0.39
N VAL A 29 -12.33 -13.24 -0.29
CA VAL A 29 -13.06 -13.05 -1.54
C VAL A 29 -12.44 -13.98 -2.59
N GLY A 30 -13.16 -15.04 -2.95
CA GLY A 30 -12.74 -16.02 -3.97
C GLY A 30 -12.68 -17.48 -3.49
N VAL A 31 -12.46 -17.75 -2.20
CA VAL A 31 -12.37 -19.13 -1.67
C VAL A 31 -13.72 -19.64 -1.15
N LEU A 32 -14.56 -18.77 -0.57
CA LEU A 32 -15.83 -19.18 0.04
C LEU A 32 -17.03 -19.20 -0.92
N LYS A 33 -16.94 -18.61 -2.11
CA LYS A 33 -18.10 -18.40 -3.00
C LYS A 33 -18.46 -19.62 -3.87
N ARG A 34 -17.97 -20.82 -3.55
CA ARG A 34 -18.27 -22.06 -4.29
C ARG A 34 -18.87 -23.19 -3.45
N LYS A 35 -19.59 -22.88 -2.39
CA LYS A 35 -20.42 -23.89 -1.69
C LYS A 35 -21.77 -23.31 -1.23
N SER A 36 -22.56 -22.83 -2.17
CA SER A 36 -24.02 -22.98 -2.06
C SER A 36 -24.37 -24.34 -2.64
N ASP A 37 -24.11 -25.41 -1.87
CA ASP A 37 -24.95 -26.60 -1.82
C ASP A 37 -24.35 -27.59 -0.82
N LYS A 38 -25.11 -27.82 0.24
CA LYS A 38 -25.16 -29.02 1.09
C LYS A 38 -23.91 -29.92 1.09
N GLU A 39 -22.90 -29.59 1.89
CA GLU A 39 -22.13 -30.61 2.63
C GLU A 39 -21.19 -29.98 3.66
N ASN A 40 -21.50 -30.21 4.94
CA ASN A 40 -20.53 -30.13 6.01
C ASN A 40 -19.53 -31.28 5.82
N LEU A 41 -18.33 -31.02 5.33
CA LEU A 41 -17.08 -31.72 5.68
C LEU A 41 -15.93 -31.19 4.81
N ASN A 42 -14.86 -30.76 5.47
CA ASN A 42 -13.61 -30.26 4.88
C ASN A 42 -13.71 -28.86 4.24
N LEU A 43 -13.58 -27.83 5.08
CA LEU A 43 -13.02 -26.55 4.67
C LEU A 43 -11.65 -26.84 4.01
N PRO A 44 -11.38 -26.37 2.78
CA PRO A 44 -10.07 -26.55 2.17
C PRO A 44 -9.03 -25.87 3.07
N LYS A 45 -8.13 -26.67 3.64
CA LYS A 45 -6.99 -26.20 4.42
C LYS A 45 -6.15 -25.33 3.48
N LEU A 46 -6.07 -24.03 3.72
CA LEU A 46 -5.27 -23.14 2.88
C LEU A 46 -3.84 -23.68 2.80
N PRO A 47 -3.20 -23.67 1.61
CA PRO A 47 -1.81 -24.08 1.50
C PRO A 47 -0.94 -23.21 2.42
N PRO A 48 0.10 -23.79 3.04
CA PRO A 48 1.00 -23.02 3.88
C PRO A 48 1.64 -21.90 3.05
N TYR A 49 1.61 -20.68 3.56
CA TYR A 49 2.23 -19.55 2.87
C TYR A 49 3.75 -19.77 2.76
N ASP A 50 4.33 -19.37 1.63
CA ASP A 50 5.78 -19.44 1.44
C ASP A 50 6.46 -18.35 2.28
N ARG A 51 7.18 -18.77 3.32
CA ARG A 51 7.89 -17.87 4.24
C ARG A 51 8.99 -17.08 3.55
N LEU A 52 9.64 -17.67 2.54
CA LEU A 52 10.71 -17.00 1.80
C LEU A 52 10.13 -15.90 0.92
N ALA A 53 9.02 -16.18 0.22
CA ALA A 53 8.32 -15.20 -0.61
C ALA A 53 7.79 -14.03 0.24
N VAL A 54 7.21 -14.32 1.40
CA VAL A 54 6.73 -13.27 2.33
C VAL A 54 7.89 -12.45 2.89
N ALA A 55 9.01 -13.07 3.29
CA ALA A 55 10.18 -12.35 3.76
C ALA A 55 10.79 -11.44 2.68
N ALA A 56 10.87 -11.93 1.44
CA ALA A 56 11.34 -11.14 0.30
C ALA A 56 10.41 -9.95 0.01
N CYS A 57 9.09 -10.16 0.08
CA CYS A 57 8.10 -9.08 -0.07
C CYS A 57 8.29 -7.98 1.00
N TYR A 58 8.46 -8.37 2.26
CA TYR A 58 8.74 -7.41 3.34
C TYR A 58 10.06 -6.67 3.14
N ALA A 59 11.12 -7.34 2.68
CA ALA A 59 12.41 -6.71 2.42
C ALA A 59 12.34 -5.67 1.29
N ILE A 60 11.64 -6.00 0.19
CA ILE A 60 11.42 -5.09 -0.93
C ILE A 60 10.60 -3.88 -0.46
N ARG A 61 9.51 -4.11 0.27
CA ARG A 61 8.67 -3.05 0.82
C ARG A 61 9.45 -2.14 1.77
N PHE A 62 10.23 -2.71 2.68
CA PHE A 62 11.10 -1.95 3.56
C PHE A 62 12.07 -1.06 2.77
N THR A 63 12.70 -1.61 1.72
CA THR A 63 13.65 -0.87 0.88
C THR A 63 12.96 0.28 0.14
N GLN A 64 11.76 0.05 -0.41
CA GLN A 64 10.97 1.09 -1.07
C GLN A 64 10.65 2.23 -0.10
N PHE A 65 10.08 1.94 1.07
CA PHE A 65 9.75 2.95 2.07
C PHE A 65 10.99 3.69 2.57
N PHE A 66 12.11 2.99 2.72
CA PHE A 66 13.39 3.59 3.10
C PHE A 66 13.86 4.62 2.06
N ILE A 67 13.85 4.25 0.78
CA ILE A 67 14.25 5.15 -0.31
C ILE A 67 13.31 6.36 -0.36
N PHE A 68 11.99 6.15 -0.34
CA PHE A 68 11.02 7.24 -0.38
C PHE A 68 11.21 8.22 0.79
N THR A 69 11.36 7.72 2.02
CA THR A 69 11.52 8.59 3.19
C THR A 69 12.79 9.43 3.09
N ASN A 70 13.89 8.86 2.60
CA ASN A 70 15.14 9.61 2.40
C ASN A 70 15.00 10.67 1.30
N ILE A 71 14.35 10.33 0.18
CA ILE A 71 14.07 11.28 -0.91
C ILE A 71 13.16 12.40 -0.42
N GLU A 72 12.12 12.10 0.34
CA GLU A 72 11.20 13.08 0.91
C GLU A 72 11.93 14.04 1.87
N THR A 73 12.84 13.50 2.68
CA THR A 73 13.58 14.27 3.69
C THR A 73 14.61 15.22 3.06
N ILE A 74 15.33 14.77 2.04
CA ILE A 74 16.44 15.53 1.44
C ILE A 74 15.99 16.27 0.16
N GLY A 75 14.92 15.82 -0.49
CA GLY A 75 14.48 16.27 -1.79
C GLY A 75 14.07 17.74 -1.83
N THR A 76 13.47 18.24 -0.75
CA THR A 76 13.06 19.65 -0.65
C THR A 76 14.27 20.59 -0.61
N GLU A 77 15.24 20.30 0.24
CA GLU A 77 16.51 21.05 0.32
C GLU A 77 17.31 20.95 -0.97
N PHE A 78 17.34 19.76 -1.58
CA PHE A 78 17.99 19.55 -2.87
C PHE A 78 17.35 20.35 -4.00
N ALA A 79 16.01 20.39 -4.07
CA ALA A 79 15.27 21.16 -5.07
C ALA A 79 15.47 22.67 -4.89
N MET A 80 15.50 23.16 -3.65
CA MET A 80 15.82 24.57 -3.35
C MET A 80 17.21 24.96 -3.88
N MET A 81 18.22 24.10 -3.65
CA MET A 81 19.59 24.36 -4.12
C MET A 81 19.75 24.23 -5.65
N MET A 82 19.12 23.23 -6.26
CA MET A 82 19.29 22.93 -7.69
C MET A 82 18.55 23.92 -8.60
N PHE A 83 17.35 24.35 -8.21
CA PHE A 83 16.52 25.24 -9.02
C PHE A 83 16.48 26.68 -8.50
N MET A 84 17.20 26.99 -7.42
CA MET A 84 17.15 28.27 -6.72
C MET A 84 15.72 28.69 -6.35
N TRP A 85 14.87 27.72 -6.05
CA TRP A 85 13.47 27.93 -5.69
C TRP A 85 13.32 28.44 -4.26
N SER A 86 12.29 29.27 -4.05
CA SER A 86 11.92 29.67 -2.68
C SER A 86 11.29 28.49 -1.93
N PRO A 87 11.36 28.45 -0.58
CA PRO A 87 10.74 27.38 0.20
C PRO A 87 9.24 27.22 -0.09
N THR A 88 8.54 28.32 -0.40
CA THR A 88 7.12 28.30 -0.75
C THR A 88 6.85 27.62 -2.09
N ASP A 89 7.73 27.78 -3.08
CA ASP A 89 7.58 27.16 -4.39
C ASP A 89 7.79 25.65 -4.30
N VAL A 90 8.81 25.21 -3.54
CA VAL A 90 9.11 23.79 -3.34
C VAL A 90 7.95 23.07 -2.66
N VAL A 91 7.39 23.66 -1.60
CA VAL A 91 6.22 23.08 -0.91
C VAL A 91 5.00 23.01 -1.83
N PHE A 92 4.80 24.00 -2.71
CA PHE A 92 3.70 23.98 -3.67
C PHE A 92 3.84 22.83 -4.68
N TRP A 93 5.04 22.63 -5.23
CA TRP A 93 5.30 21.54 -6.17
C TRP A 93 5.22 20.15 -5.51
N GLU A 94 5.73 20.01 -4.28
CA GLU A 94 5.58 18.79 -3.48
C GLU A 94 4.11 18.47 -3.21
N ALA A 95 3.30 19.48 -2.83
CA ALA A 95 1.88 19.28 -2.59
C ALA A 95 1.14 18.77 -3.84
N ILE A 96 1.49 19.27 -5.03
CA ILE A 96 0.96 18.76 -6.31
C ILE A 96 1.39 17.32 -6.53
N ALA A 97 2.67 17.00 -6.34
CA ALA A 97 3.19 15.64 -6.52
C ALA A 97 2.49 14.63 -5.61
N HIS A 98 2.30 14.96 -4.33
CA HIS A 98 1.56 14.13 -3.38
C HIS A 98 0.09 14.00 -3.73
N SER A 99 -0.54 15.08 -4.21
CA SER A 99 -1.95 15.04 -4.64
C SER A 99 -2.15 14.11 -5.84
N ILE A 100 -1.21 14.10 -6.78
CA ILE A 100 -1.23 13.19 -7.94
C ILE A 100 -1.07 11.74 -7.48
N ARG A 101 -0.13 11.45 -6.57
CA ARG A 101 0.04 10.12 -5.97
C ARG A 101 -1.25 9.63 -5.29
N GLY A 102 -1.87 10.48 -4.49
CA GLY A 102 -3.15 10.18 -3.84
C GLY A 102 -4.29 9.94 -4.82
N LEU A 103 -4.35 10.71 -5.91
CA LEU A 103 -5.36 10.54 -6.95
C LEU A 103 -5.18 9.23 -7.72
N LEU A 104 -3.93 8.84 -8.03
CA LEU A 104 -3.61 7.56 -8.64
C LEU A 104 -4.00 6.39 -7.71
N ALA A 105 -3.72 6.49 -6.41
CA ALA A 105 -4.15 5.51 -5.42
C ALA A 105 -5.69 5.35 -5.43
N LEU A 106 -6.42 6.47 -5.35
CA LEU A 106 -7.88 6.45 -5.33
C LEU A 106 -8.45 5.89 -6.64
N SER A 107 -7.87 6.26 -7.78
CA SER A 107 -8.28 5.76 -9.09
C SER A 107 -8.11 4.24 -9.19
N THR A 108 -6.99 3.69 -8.72
CA THR A 108 -6.77 2.23 -8.74
C THR A 108 -7.76 1.49 -7.86
N TYR A 109 -8.09 2.01 -6.67
CA TYR A 109 -9.14 1.42 -5.82
C TYR A 109 -10.52 1.46 -6.45
N ILE A 110 -10.91 2.58 -7.08
CA ILE A 110 -12.20 2.67 -7.79
C ILE A 110 -12.24 1.67 -8.94
N CYS A 111 -11.17 1.58 -9.74
CA CYS A 111 -11.08 0.58 -10.81
C CYS A 111 -11.23 -0.84 -10.26
N TYR A 112 -10.58 -1.18 -9.16
CA TYR A 112 -10.68 -2.50 -8.54
C TYR A 112 -12.14 -2.85 -8.16
N ILE A 113 -12.86 -1.90 -7.58
CA ILE A 113 -14.26 -2.08 -7.16
C ILE A 113 -15.20 -2.17 -8.38
N VAL A 114 -15.09 -1.26 -9.34
CA VAL A 114 -16.00 -1.18 -10.50
C VAL A 114 -15.86 -2.40 -11.40
N PHE A 115 -14.63 -2.86 -11.65
CA PHE A 115 -14.38 -4.00 -12.51
C PHE A 115 -14.51 -5.36 -11.79
N ASN A 116 -14.81 -5.37 -10.48
CA ASN A 116 -14.96 -6.59 -9.67
C ASN A 116 -13.77 -7.55 -9.88
N LEU A 117 -12.55 -7.00 -9.83
CA LEU A 117 -11.32 -7.72 -10.22
C LEU A 117 -11.05 -8.96 -9.37
N GLY A 118 -11.57 -9.00 -8.14
CA GLY A 118 -11.45 -10.15 -7.23
C GLY A 118 -12.18 -11.42 -7.67
N GLU A 119 -13.09 -11.36 -8.66
CA GLU A 119 -13.86 -12.53 -9.12
C GLU A 119 -13.40 -13.04 -10.52
N LYS A 120 -12.65 -12.23 -11.29
CA LYS A 120 -12.36 -12.53 -12.71
C LYS A 120 -10.88 -12.69 -13.11
N PHE A 121 -9.91 -12.42 -12.25
CA PHE A 121 -8.50 -12.38 -12.68
C PHE A 121 -7.58 -13.35 -11.93
N VAL A 122 -7.46 -14.57 -12.48
CA VAL A 122 -6.32 -15.49 -12.31
C VAL A 122 -5.23 -15.15 -13.35
N CYS A 123 -4.94 -13.86 -13.54
CA CYS A 123 -3.97 -13.40 -14.56
C CYS A 123 -2.89 -12.53 -13.91
N SER A 124 -1.79 -13.20 -13.59
CA SER A 124 -0.61 -12.73 -12.84
C SER A 124 -0.01 -11.39 -13.30
N LEU A 125 -0.17 -10.98 -14.57
CA LEU A 125 0.51 -9.79 -15.10
C LEU A 125 -0.16 -8.45 -14.72
N ILE A 126 -1.49 -8.43 -14.59
CA ILE A 126 -2.26 -7.22 -14.26
C ILE A 126 -2.28 -6.99 -12.75
N GLU A 127 -2.29 -8.06 -11.94
CA GLU A 127 -2.09 -7.96 -10.49
C GLU A 127 -0.72 -7.38 -10.13
N ILE A 128 0.34 -7.73 -10.87
CA ILE A 128 1.66 -7.13 -10.66
C ILE A 128 1.62 -5.64 -10.99
N PHE A 129 1.00 -5.24 -12.11
CA PHE A 129 0.89 -3.83 -12.46
C PHE A 129 0.02 -3.03 -11.48
N VAL A 130 -1.12 -3.56 -11.06
CA VAL A 130 -1.99 -2.90 -10.08
C VAL A 130 -1.34 -2.87 -8.71
N ASN A 131 -0.70 -3.94 -8.24
CA ASN A 131 0.08 -3.92 -6.99
C ASN A 131 1.31 -3.03 -7.11
N LEU A 132 1.94 -2.90 -8.27
CA LEU A 132 3.07 -1.97 -8.50
C LEU A 132 2.59 -0.53 -8.41
N VAL A 133 1.48 -0.18 -9.08
CA VAL A 133 0.90 1.17 -8.99
C VAL A 133 0.37 1.47 -7.59
N VAL A 134 -0.27 0.51 -6.92
CA VAL A 134 -0.66 0.64 -5.50
C VAL A 134 0.56 0.66 -4.58
N SER A 135 1.67 0.01 -4.94
CA SER A 135 2.93 0.03 -4.20
C SER A 135 3.71 1.32 -4.37
N GLU A 136 3.58 2.00 -5.51
CA GLU A 136 4.21 3.30 -5.75
C GLU A 136 3.35 4.46 -5.22
N ALA A 137 2.07 4.21 -4.98
CA ALA A 137 1.16 5.19 -4.40
C ALA A 137 1.06 5.13 -2.86
N PHE A 138 1.66 4.12 -2.21
CA PHE A 138 1.75 3.98 -0.74
C PHE A 138 3.19 3.99 -0.25
#